data_AF-A0A453FKT1-F1
#
_entry.id   AF-A0A453FKT1-F1
#
_cell.length_a   1.000
_cell.length_b   1.000
_cell.length_c   1.000
_cell.angle_alpha   90.00
_cell.angle_beta   90.00
_cell.angle_gamma   90.00
#
_symmetry.space_group_name_H-M   'P 1'
#
loop_
_entity.id
_entity.type
_entity.pdbx_description
1 polymer ?
#
loop_
_entity_poly.entity_id
_entity_poly.type
_entity_poly.pdbx_seq_one_letter_code
_entity_poly.pdbx_strand_id
1 'polypeptide(L)'
;MADDFKTLVKNYSLAGLVVGYPFNLQGQSSPDASQVSLLVGELCKTGKLDDLSYTYWDENFTSKFAYSRCAHQIQDDIILQSLGSCFQLS
;
A
#
# COMPACT_ATOMS: atom_id res chain seq x y z
N MET A 1 -18.02 10.25 8.96
CA MET A 1 -16.99 9.22 8.71
C MET A 1 -17.05 8.08 9.74
N ALA A 2 -16.74 8.30 11.03
CA ALA A 2 -16.83 7.21 12.02
C ALA A 2 -18.26 6.64 12.18
N ASP A 3 -19.29 7.48 12.06
CA ASP A 3 -20.70 7.05 12.10
C ASP A 3 -21.11 6.21 10.88
N ASP A 4 -20.49 6.46 9.73
CA ASP A 4 -20.70 5.68 8.51
C ASP A 4 -20.15 4.26 8.68
N PHE A 5 -18.93 4.15 9.22
CA PHE A 5 -18.33 2.85 9.56
C PHE A 5 -19.14 2.11 10.63
N LYS A 6 -19.59 2.81 11.68
CA LYS A 6 -20.47 2.21 12.70
C LYS A 6 -21.75 1.63 12.09
N THR A 7 -22.35 2.36 11.15
CA THR A 7 -23.54 1.91 10.42
C THR A 7 -23.23 0.68 9.57
N LEU A 8 -22.09 0.65 8.88
CA LEU A 8 -21.63 -0.50 8.10
C LEU A 8 -21.41 -1.74 8.99
N VAL A 9 -20.67 -1.59 10.08
CA VAL A 9 -20.34 -2.68 11.02
C VAL A 9 -21.62 -3.31 11.56
N LYS A 10 -22.59 -2.47 11.95
CA LYS A 10 -23.89 -2.94 12.43
C LYS A 10 -24.72 -3.63 11.34
N ASN A 11 -24.78 -3.05 10.14
CA ASN A 11 -25.63 -3.58 9.07
C ASN A 11 -25.12 -4.91 8.51
N TYR A 12 -23.81 -5.11 8.49
CA TYR A 12 -23.18 -6.30 7.92
C TYR A 12 -22.63 -7.26 8.97
N SER A 13 -22.80 -6.97 10.27
CA SER A 13 -22.24 -7.77 11.38
C SER A 13 -20.74 -8.06 11.19
N LEU A 14 -19.97 -7.02 10.88
CA LEU A 14 -18.55 -7.16 10.58
C LEU A 14 -17.77 -7.57 11.84
N ALA A 15 -16.87 -8.55 11.71
CA ALA A 15 -16.00 -9.02 12.79
C ALA A 15 -14.63 -8.30 12.83
N GLY A 16 -14.25 -7.65 11.72
CA GLY A 16 -13.00 -6.92 11.63
C GLY A 16 -12.87 -6.13 10.33
N LEU A 17 -11.86 -5.25 10.28
CA LEU A 17 -11.50 -4.47 9.11
C LEU A 17 -10.14 -4.94 8.57
N VAL A 18 -10.07 -5.09 7.25
CA VAL A 18 -8.78 -5.23 6.55
C VAL A 18 -8.51 -3.91 5.86
N VAL A 19 -7.43 -3.25 6.26
CA VAL A 19 -7.06 -1.92 5.77
C VAL A 19 -5.85 -2.06 4.86
N GLY A 20 -6.00 -1.67 3.61
CA GLY A 20 -4.87 -1.59 2.68
C GLY A 20 -3.83 -0.59 3.20
N TYR A 21 -2.58 -1.03 3.29
CA TYR A 21 -1.47 -0.20 3.73
C TYR A 21 -0.47 -0.04 2.58
N PRO A 22 -0.23 1.19 2.11
CA PRO A 22 0.65 1.45 0.99
C PRO A 22 2.11 1.37 1.45
N PHE A 23 2.64 0.16 1.52
CA PHE A 23 4.07 -0.06 1.72
C PHE A 23 4.82 0.36 0.45
N ASN A 24 5.81 1.25 0.59
CA ASN A 24 6.73 1.47 -0.53
C ASN A 24 7.62 0.24 -0.73
N LEU A 25 8.02 -0.03 -1.97
CA LEU A 25 8.92 -1.13 -2.35
C LEU A 25 10.27 -1.15 -1.60
N GLN A 26 10.70 -0.01 -1.06
CA GLN A 26 11.95 0.12 -0.28
C GLN A 26 11.74 -0.06 1.23
N GLY A 27 10.53 -0.46 1.67
CA GLY A 27 10.17 -0.55 3.10
C GLY A 27 10.05 0.81 3.79
N GLN A 28 10.04 1.91 3.03
CA GLN A 28 9.92 3.27 3.53
C GLN A 28 8.44 3.64 3.69
N SER A 29 8.07 4.30 4.79
CA SER A 29 6.71 4.82 4.97
C SER A 29 6.44 5.96 3.98
N SER A 30 5.41 5.84 3.15
CA SER A 30 4.95 6.94 2.30
C SER A 30 4.14 7.97 3.12
N PRO A 31 3.98 9.21 2.62
CA PRO A 31 3.01 10.14 3.19
C PRO A 31 1.60 9.54 3.25
N ASP A 32 1.23 8.74 2.25
CA ASP A 32 -0.07 8.06 2.17
C ASP A 32 -0.21 6.99 3.27
N ALA A 33 0.86 6.23 3.55
CA ALA A 33 0.91 5.26 4.65
C ALA A 33 0.71 5.92 6.02
N SER A 34 1.25 7.13 6.18
CA SER A 34 1.07 7.93 7.39
C SER A 34 -0.39 8.40 7.54
N GLN A 35 -1.05 8.78 6.44
CA GLN A 35 -2.46 9.16 6.44
C GLN A 35 -3.37 7.97 6.76
N VAL A 36 -3.08 6.78 6.22
CA VAL A 36 -3.82 5.55 6.53
C VAL A 36 -3.71 5.20 8.02
N SER A 37 -2.50 5.26 8.57
CA SER A 37 -2.27 5.03 10.00
C SER A 37 -3.02 6.03 10.89
N LEU A 38 -3.01 7.32 10.51
CA LEU A 38 -3.77 8.36 11.21
C LEU A 38 -5.27 8.12 11.15
N LEU A 39 -5.82 7.76 9.98
CA LEU A 39 -7.23 7.47 9.81
C LEU A 39 -7.67 6.33 10.73
N VAL A 40 -6.94 5.21 10.73
CA VAL A 40 -7.22 4.06 11.60
C VAL A 40 -7.11 4.46 13.07
N GLY A 41 -6.07 5.22 13.43
CA GLY A 41 -5.89 5.74 14.78
C GLY A 41 -7.06 6.61 15.24
N GLU A 42 -7.53 7.54 14.41
CA GLU A 42 -8.68 8.39 14.72
C GLU A 42 -9.98 7.57 14.82
N LEU A 43 -10.19 6.59 13.93
CA LEU A 43 -11.33 5.67 14.00
C LEU A 43 -11.33 4.87 15.32
N CYS A 44 -10.19 4.33 15.74
CA CYS A 44 -10.04 3.63 17.02
C CYS A 44 -10.31 4.56 18.21
N LYS A 45 -9.75 5.79 18.19
CA LYS A 45 -9.97 6.79 19.26
C LYS A 45 -11.43 7.19 19.41
N THR A 46 -12.22 7.16 18.33
CA THR A 46 -13.64 7.52 18.43
C THR A 46 -14.43 6.56 19.34
N GLY A 47 -13.93 5.34 19.59
CA GLY A 47 -14.61 4.33 20.40
C GLY A 47 -15.96 3.88 19.83
N LYS A 48 -16.31 4.32 18.61
CA LYS A 48 -17.61 4.05 17.97
C LYS A 48 -17.70 2.68 17.31
N LEU A 49 -16.57 1.98 17.20
CA LEU A 49 -16.43 0.71 16.49
C LEU A 49 -16.35 -0.49 17.44
N ASP A 50 -16.81 -0.39 18.70
CA ASP A 50 -16.99 -1.53 19.62
C ASP A 50 -15.81 -2.53 19.63
N ASP A 51 -14.58 -2.03 19.70
CA ASP A 51 -13.34 -2.82 19.74
C ASP A 51 -13.12 -3.74 18.51
N LEU A 52 -13.70 -3.38 17.37
CA LEU A 52 -13.56 -4.08 16.11
C LEU A 52 -12.08 -4.27 15.74
N SER A 53 -11.68 -5.53 15.56
CA SER A 53 -10.32 -5.87 15.17
C SER A 53 -9.96 -5.29 13.80
N TYR A 54 -8.72 -4.86 13.61
CA TYR A 54 -8.22 -4.46 12.30
C TYR A 54 -6.86 -5.08 12.00
N THR A 55 -6.58 -5.28 10.73
CA THR A 55 -5.26 -5.71 10.25
C THR A 55 -4.88 -4.94 8.99
N TYR A 56 -3.57 -4.74 8.79
CA TYR A 56 -3.04 -4.14 7.58
C TYR A 56 -2.81 -5.19 6.50
N TRP A 57 -3.22 -4.87 5.29
CA TRP A 57 -2.96 -5.68 4.10
C TRP A 57 -1.95 -4.98 3.19
N ASP A 58 -0.93 -5.70 2.74
CA ASP A 58 0.08 -5.16 1.83
C ASP A 58 -0.48 -5.04 0.40
N GLU A 59 -0.54 -3.80 -0.11
CA GLU A 59 -1.10 -3.49 -1.43
C GLU A 59 -0.11 -3.69 -2.59
N ASN A 60 1.08 -4.22 -2.34
CA ASN A 60 2.11 -4.47 -3.37
C ASN A 60 1.64 -5.38 -4.53
N PHE A 61 0.49 -6.03 -4.40
CA PHE A 61 -0.11 -6.93 -5.40
C PHE A 61 -1.11 -6.22 -6.34
N THR A 62 -0.80 -5.00 -6.81
CA THR A 62 -1.64 -4.30 -7.81
C THR A 62 -0.95 -4.25 -9.17
N SER A 63 -1.70 -4.56 -10.23
CA SER A 63 -1.23 -4.71 -11.62
C SER A 63 -0.50 -3.48 -12.17
N LYS A 64 -0.83 -2.27 -11.69
CA LYS A 64 -0.12 -1.03 -12.05
C LYS A 64 1.30 -0.97 -11.46
N PHE A 65 1.51 -1.55 -10.28
CA PHE A 65 2.82 -1.67 -9.64
C PHE A 65 3.68 -2.76 -10.28
N ALA A 66 3.07 -3.90 -10.63
CA ALA A 66 3.76 -4.92 -11.42
C ALA A 66 4.21 -4.36 -12.79
N TYR A 67 3.37 -3.54 -13.43
CA TYR A 67 3.69 -2.89 -14.70
C TYR A 67 4.82 -1.87 -14.58
N SER A 68 4.79 -0.99 -13.56
CA SER A 68 5.88 -0.03 -13.34
C SER A 68 7.21 -0.73 -13.01
N ARG A 69 7.16 -1.86 -12.29
CA ARG A 69 8.35 -2.69 -12.02
C ARG A 69 8.92 -3.31 -13.29
N CYS A 70 8.08 -3.85 -14.18
CA CYS A 70 8.53 -4.32 -15.49
C CYS A 70 9.14 -3.18 -16.32
N ALA A 71 8.52 -2.00 -16.33
CA ALA A 71 9.05 -0.85 -17.06
C ALA A 71 10.42 -0.38 -16.54
N HIS A 72 10.63 -0.37 -15.21
CA HIS A 72 11.90 0.05 -14.62
C HIS A 72 13.01 -1.00 -14.85
N GLN A 73 12.70 -2.29 -14.70
CA GLN A 73 13.64 -3.38 -14.99
C GLN A 73 14.10 -3.36 -16.45
N ILE A 74 13.19 -3.10 -17.40
CA ILE A 74 13.52 -2.97 -18.82
C ILE A 74 14.45 -1.77 -19.05
N GLN A 75 14.25 -0.65 -18.35
CA GLN A 75 15.15 0.51 -18.47
C GLN A 75 16.56 0.20 -17.97
N ASP A 76 16.68 -0.49 -16.84
CA ASP A 76 17.99 -0.88 -16.27
C ASP A 76 18.70 -1.91 -17.16
N ASP A 77 17.98 -2.90 -17.70
CA ASP A 77 18.54 -3.87 -18.65
C ASP A 77 19.01 -3.20 -19.95
N ILE A 78 18.26 -2.23 -20.48
CA ILE A 78 18.66 -1.44 -21.66
C ILE A 78 19.92 -0.61 -21.38
N ILE A 79 20.01 0.02 -20.20
CA ILE A 79 21.19 0.83 -19.82
C ILE A 79 22.42 -0.08 -19.64
N LEU A 80 22.27 -1.25 -19.00
CA LEU A 80 23.35 -2.23 -18.83
C LEU A 80 23.84 -2.80 -20.17
N GLN A 81 22.95 -3.08 -21.12
CA GLN A 81 23.34 -3.52 -22.46
C GLN A 81 24.02 -2.40 -23.27
N SER A 82 23.54 -1.16 -23.15
CA SER A 82 24.15 0.00 -23.82
C SER A 82 25.55 0.30 -23.27
N LEU A 83 25.77 0.18 -21.96
CA LEU A 83 27.09 0.38 -21.33
C LEU A 83 28.04 -0.80 -21.60
N GLY A 84 27.52 -2.03 -21.63
CA GLY A 84 28.29 -3.22 -22.02
C GLY A 84 28.78 -3.19 -23.47
N SER A 85 27.97 -2.66 -24.39
CA SER A 85 28.36 -2.48 -25.79
C SER A 85 29.42 -1.39 -25.99
N CYS A 86 29.45 -0.36 -25.14
CA CYS A 86 30.48 0.69 -25.19
C CYS A 86 31.85 0.18 -24.70
N PHE A 87 31.89 -0.83 -23.82
CA PHE A 87 33.15 -1.35 -23.26
C PHE A 87 33.82 -2.44 -24.13
N GLN A 88 33.13 -2.96 -25.15
CA GLN A 88 33.66 -3.96 -26.08
C GLN A 88 34.26 -3.34 -27.38
N LEU A 89 34.27 -2.02 -27.50
CA LEU A 89 34.80 -1.27 -28.65
C LEU A 89 36.08 -0.46 -28.35
N SER A 90 36.73 -0.68 -27.20
CA SER A 90 38.08 -0.15 -26.89
C SER A 90 39.15 -1.21 -27.06
#